data_AF-A0A850HBD3-F1
#
_entry.id   AF-A0A850HBD3-F1
#
_cell.length_a   1.000
_cell.length_b   1.000
_cell.length_c   1.000
_cell.angle_alpha   90.00
_cell.angle_beta   90.00
_cell.angle_gamma   90.00
#
_symmetry.space_group_name_H-M   'P 1'
#
loop_
_entity.id
_entity.type
_entity.pdbx_description
1 polymer ?
#
loop_
_entity_poly.entity_id
_entity_poly.type
_entity_poly.pdbx_seq_one_letter_code
_entity_poly.pdbx_strand_id
1 'polypeptide(L)' 'MASTHIDALQSKHAGLEARIREELNRPAPDASTIQDLKKRKLRIKEELSAS' A
#
# COMPACT_ATOMS: atom_id res chain seq x y z
N MET A 1 -16.28 6.80 -15.91
CA MET A 1 -15.83 7.55 -14.71
C MET A 1 -15.49 6.64 -13.52
N ALA A 2 -16.07 5.43 -13.37
CA ALA A 2 -15.71 4.51 -12.26
C ALA A 2 -14.29 3.91 -12.35
N SER A 3 -13.73 3.77 -13.56
CA SER A 3 -12.38 3.23 -13.75
C SER A 3 -11.30 4.08 -13.06
N THR A 4 -11.43 5.41 -13.11
CA THR A 4 -10.40 6.31 -12.57
C THR A 4 -10.23 6.22 -11.05
N HIS A 5 -11.29 5.87 -10.31
CA HIS A 5 -11.20 5.66 -8.85
C HIS A 5 -10.48 4.35 -8.54
N ILE A 6 -10.86 3.25 -9.20
CA ILE A 6 -10.21 1.95 -9.03
C ILE A 6 -8.74 2.01 -9.48
N ASP A 7 -8.44 2.66 -10.60
CA ASP A 7 -7.07 2.84 -11.11
C ASP A 7 -6.21 3.63 -10.10
N ALA A 8 -6.77 4.67 -9.49
CA ALA A 8 -6.09 5.45 -8.46
C ALA A 8 -5.82 4.62 -7.19
N LEU A 9 -6.78 3.79 -6.76
CA LEU A 9 -6.60 2.89 -5.62
C LEU A 9 -5.56 1.81 -5.91
N GLN A 10 -5.56 1.22 -7.09
CA GLN A 10 -4.55 0.25 -7.53
C GLN A 10 -3.15 0.88 -7.56
N SER A 11 -3.02 2.09 -8.09
CA SER A 11 -1.75 2.83 -8.11
C SER A 11 -1.23 3.11 -6.68
N LYS A 12 -2.11 3.58 -5.78
CA LYS A 12 -1.76 3.77 -4.36
C LYS A 12 -1.33 2.46 -3.68
N HIS A 13 -2.05 1.36 -3.94
CA HIS A 13 -1.72 0.05 -3.40
C HIS A 13 -0.34 -0.43 -3.88
N ALA A 14 -0.03 -0.28 -5.17
CA ALA A 14 1.28 -0.60 -5.74
C ALA A 14 2.40 0.28 -5.14
N GLY A 15 2.14 1.57 -4.93
CA GLY A 15 3.08 2.49 -4.28
C GLY A 15 3.39 2.11 -2.82
N LEU A 16 2.38 1.70 -2.04
CA LEU A 16 2.59 1.22 -0.67
C LEU A 16 3.42 -0.07 -0.64
N GLU A 17 3.18 -0.97 -1.59
CA GLU A 17 3.98 -2.19 -1.76
C GLU A 17 5.46 -1.90 -2.05
N ALA A 18 5.73 -0.95 -2.96
CA ALA A 18 7.09 -0.54 -3.27
C ALA A 18 7.82 0.00 -2.04
N ARG A 19 7.15 0.86 -1.26
CA ARG A 19 7.70 1.43 -0.02
C ARG A 19 7.96 0.40 1.07
N ILE A 20 7.10 -0.62 1.19
CA ILE A 20 7.33 -1.73 2.13
C ILE A 20 8.59 -2.50 1.74
N ARG A 21 8.77 -2.80 0.45
CA ARG A 21 9.97 -3.50 -0.04
C ARG A 21 11.22 -2.67 0.16
N GLU A 22 11.16 -1.38 -0.14
CA GLU A 22 12.26 -0.44 0.09
C GLU A 22 12.69 -0.46 1.56
N GLU A 23 11.76 -0.32 2.49
CA GLU A 23 12.06 -0.32 3.93
C GLU A 23 12.62 -1.67 4.41
N LEU A 24 12.07 -2.78 3.93
CA LEU A 24 12.56 -4.13 4.24
C LEU A 24 13.97 -4.40 3.71
N ASN A 25 14.37 -3.74 2.63
CA ASN A 25 15.70 -3.88 2.04
C ASN A 25 16.76 -3.04 2.75
N ARG A 26 16.38 -2.19 3.71
CA ARG A 26 17.35 -1.37 4.46
C ARG A 26 18.14 -2.26 5.42
N PRO A 27 19.43 -1.97 5.68
CA PRO A 27 20.24 -2.73 6.64
C PRO A 27 19.67 -2.79 8.07
N ALA A 28 18.89 -1.77 8.46
CA ALA A 28 18.15 -1.72 9.72
C ALA A 28 16.71 -1.23 9.42
N PRO A 29 15.78 -2.14 9.10
CA PRO A 29 14.40 -1.78 8.79
C PRO A 29 13.66 -1.20 10.00
N ASP A 30 12.85 -0.17 9.78
CA ASP A 30 11.92 0.34 10.78
C ASP A 30 10.62 -0.48 10.76
N ALA A 31 10.47 -1.34 11.78
CA ALA A 31 9.30 -2.19 11.95
C ALA A 31 7.99 -1.40 12.13
N SER A 32 8.02 -0.23 12.79
CA SER A 32 6.85 0.63 12.98
C SER A 32 6.40 1.22 11.65
N THR A 33 7.35 1.71 10.85
CA THR A 33 7.08 2.20 9.49
C THR A 33 6.50 1.09 8.61
N ILE A 34 7.07 -0.12 8.63
CA ILE A 34 6.57 -1.27 7.87
C ILE A 34 5.13 -1.63 8.29
N GLN A 35 4.87 -1.67 9.60
CA GLN A 35 3.55 -2.00 10.13
C GLN A 35 2.50 -0.98 9.67
N ASP A 36 2.82 0.30 9.69
CA ASP A 36 1.91 1.36 9.26
C ASP A 36 1.67 1.34 7.75
N LEU A 37 2.69 1.07 6.94
CA LEU A 37 2.54 0.89 5.50
C LEU A 37 1.65 -0.32 5.18
N LYS A 38 1.82 -1.45 5.89
CA LYS A 38 0.97 -2.64 5.73
C LYS A 38 -0.49 -2.38 6.11
N LYS A 39 -0.74 -1.64 7.20
CA LYS A 39 -2.11 -1.23 7.59
C LYS A 39 -2.77 -0.38 6.51
N ARG A 40 -2.05 0.59 5.95
CA ARG A 40 -2.56 1.43 4.85
C ARG A 40 -2.86 0.59 3.61
N LYS A 41 -1.98 -0.36 3.26
CA LYS A 41 -2.17 -1.27 2.13
C LYS A 41 -3.42 -2.13 2.31
N LEU A 42 -3.64 -2.66 3.51
CA LEU A 42 -4.82 -3.46 3.85
C LEU A 42 -6.11 -2.66 3.63
N ARG A 43 -6.18 -1.42 4.12
CA ARG A 43 -7.36 -0.55 3.94
C ARG A 43 -7.69 -0.32 2.47
N ILE A 44 -6.68 -0.06 1.63
CA ILE A 44 -6.90 0.13 0.19
C ILE A 44 -7.37 -1.17 -0.47
N LYS A 45 -6.82 -2.32 -0.05
CA LYS A 45 -7.28 -3.62 -0.54
C LYS A 45 -8.75 -3.87 -0.18
N GLU A 46 -9.17 -3.52 1.03
CA GLU A 46 -10.57 -3.61 1.47
C GLU A 46 -11.48 -2.68 0.64
N GLU A 47 -11.06 -1.44 0.41
CA GLU A 47 -11.81 -0.48 -0.44
C GLU A 47 -11.95 -0.97 -1.89
N LEU A 48 -10.87 -1.54 -2.47
CA LEU A 48 -10.91 -2.17 -3.79
C LEU A 48 -11.84 -3.38 -3.85
N SER A 49 -11.94 -4.15 -2.76
CA SER A 49 -12.81 -5.33 -2.69
C SER A 49 -14.27 -4.98 -2.47
N ALA A 50 -14.55 -3.79 -1.91
CA ALA A 50 -15.88 -3.27 -1.67
C ALA A 50 -16.44 -2.43 -2.83
N SER A 51 -15.63 -2.17 -3.86
CA SER A 51 -15.98 -1.39 -5.07
C SER A 51 -16.57 -2.25 -6.18
#